data_AF-A0A8X6MKM1-F1
#
_entry.id   AF-A0A8X6MKM1-F1
#
_cell.length_a   1.000
_cell.length_b   1.000
_cell.length_c   1.000
_cell.angle_alpha   90.00
_cell.angle_beta   90.00
_cell.angle_gamma   90.00
#
_symmetry.space_group_name_H-M   'P 1'
#
loop_
_entity.id
_entity.type
_entity.pdbx_description
1 polymer ?
#
loop_
_entity_poly.entity_id
_entity_poly.type
_entity_poly.pdbx_seq_one_letter_code
_entity_poly.pdbx_strand_id
1 'polypeptide(L)'
;MDKVNCDLVNNTKHCECPVGYEDVSGSCEDINECLTNNTCHPTAKCINTIGSFECECEEGYRKPEREDACEDINEYEESWLPVGIAVGTAVFLIIISLALLKYMDYRASR
;
A
#
# COMPACT_ATOMS: atom_id res chain seq x y z
N MET A 1 -12.18 -27.86 1.06
CA MET A 1 -13.15 -27.50 2.11
C MET A 1 -12.82 -28.35 3.29
N ASP A 2 -12.03 -27.78 4.19
CA ASP A 2 -11.56 -28.47 5.39
C ASP A 2 -12.74 -28.95 6.22
N LYS A 3 -12.60 -30.15 6.78
CA LYS A 3 -13.66 -30.77 7.58
C LYS A 3 -13.82 -29.93 8.84
N VAL A 4 -14.88 -29.14 8.91
CA VAL A 4 -15.28 -28.43 10.14
C VAL A 4 -15.63 -29.49 11.19
N ASN A 5 -14.93 -29.46 12.32
CA ASN A 5 -15.20 -30.33 13.45
C ASN A 5 -16.32 -29.70 14.30
N CYS A 6 -17.36 -30.46 14.65
CA CYS A 6 -18.49 -29.93 15.40
C CYS A 6 -18.90 -30.89 16.51
N ASP A 7 -19.04 -30.34 17.72
CA ASP A 7 -19.40 -31.06 18.94
C ASP A 7 -20.70 -30.50 19.54
N LEU A 8 -21.37 -31.31 20.37
CA LEU A 8 -22.56 -30.87 21.11
C LEU A 8 -22.14 -30.41 22.50
N VAL A 9 -22.21 -29.10 22.77
CA VAL A 9 -21.93 -28.50 24.07
C VAL A 9 -23.26 -28.04 24.67
N ASN A 10 -23.66 -28.58 25.83
CA ASN A 10 -24.92 -28.23 26.52
C ASN A 10 -26.18 -28.31 25.64
N ASN A 11 -26.27 -29.33 24.76
CA ASN A 11 -27.36 -29.52 23.80
C ASN A 11 -27.43 -28.48 22.66
N THR A 12 -26.38 -27.68 22.50
CA THR A 12 -26.16 -26.76 21.38
C THR A 12 -25.01 -27.27 20.52
N LYS A 13 -25.15 -27.23 19.19
CA LYS A 13 -24.07 -27.61 18.26
C LYS A 13 -23.06 -26.47 18.18
N HIS A 14 -21.82 -26.78 18.54
CA HIS A 14 -20.69 -25.86 18.47
C HIS A 14 -19.67 -26.39 17.46
N CYS A 15 -19.20 -25.54 16.55
CA CYS A 15 -18.21 -25.92 15.55
C CYS A 15 -16.88 -25.16 15.72
N GLU A 16 -15.77 -25.87 15.56
CA GLU A 16 -14.45 -25.27 15.47
C GLU A 16 -14.25 -24.75 14.04
N CYS A 17 -14.31 -23.42 13.91
CA CYS A 17 -14.22 -22.75 12.62
C CYS A 17 -12.79 -22.33 12.26
N PRO A 18 -12.43 -22.30 10.96
CA PRO A 18 -11.17 -21.73 10.50
C PRO A 18 -11.03 -20.25 10.88
N VAL A 19 -9.81 -19.72 10.85
CA VAL A 19 -9.56 -18.28 11.03
C VAL A 19 -10.37 -17.48 9.98
N GLY A 20 -11.03 -16.41 10.41
CA GLY A 20 -11.94 -15.61 9.58
C GLY A 20 -13.40 -16.08 9.60
N TYR A 21 -13.75 -17.09 10.39
CA TYR A 21 -15.12 -17.61 10.50
C TYR A 21 -15.59 -17.71 11.96
N GLU A 22 -16.87 -17.45 12.18
CA GLU A 22 -17.56 -17.60 13.47
C GLU A 22 -18.60 -18.72 13.44
N ASP A 23 -18.84 -19.35 14.59
CA ASP A 23 -19.84 -20.39 14.71
C ASP A 23 -21.23 -19.80 14.94
N VAL A 24 -22.05 -19.88 13.90
CA VAL A 24 -23.45 -19.50 13.89
C VAL A 24 -24.31 -20.77 13.92
N SER A 25 -24.69 -21.18 15.13
CA SER A 25 -25.59 -22.32 15.37
C SER A 25 -25.11 -23.64 14.75
N GLY A 26 -23.81 -23.92 14.82
CA GLY A 26 -23.21 -25.14 14.29
C GLY A 26 -22.93 -25.09 12.79
N SER A 27 -22.70 -23.88 12.27
CA SER A 27 -22.24 -23.60 10.92
C SER A 27 -21.20 -22.49 10.99
N CYS A 28 -20.10 -22.62 10.24
CA CYS A 28 -19.09 -21.58 10.17
C CYS A 28 -19.50 -20.55 9.13
N GLU A 29 -19.84 -19.35 9.59
CA GLU A 29 -20.14 -18.20 8.76
C GLU A 29 -18.96 -17.23 8.75
N ASP A 30 -18.80 -16.52 7.64
CA ASP A 30 -17.73 -15.56 7.45
C ASP A 30 -17.85 -14.41 8.46
N ILE A 31 -16.76 -14.08 9.16
CA ILE A 31 -16.73 -12.93 10.05
C ILE A 31 -16.64 -11.69 9.18
N ASN A 32 -17.54 -10.73 9.37
CA ASN A 32 -17.40 -9.43 8.72
C ASN A 32 -16.52 -8.50 9.57
N GLU A 33 -15.20 -8.53 9.37
CA GLU A 33 -14.28 -7.71 10.15
C GLU A 33 -14.49 -6.21 9.91
N CYS A 34 -15.11 -5.80 8.79
CA CYS A 34 -15.42 -4.40 8.48
C CYS A 34 -16.51 -3.79 9.37
N LEU A 35 -17.27 -4.59 10.11
CA LEU A 35 -18.22 -4.08 11.10
C LEU A 35 -17.52 -3.64 12.40
N THR A 36 -16.26 -4.04 12.60
CA THR A 36 -15.45 -3.65 13.76
C THR A 36 -14.74 -2.33 13.46
N ASN A 37 -14.79 -1.39 14.42
CA ASN A 37 -14.07 -0.14 14.31
C ASN A 37 -12.56 -0.38 14.45
N ASN A 38 -11.74 0.22 13.58
CA ASN A 38 -10.28 0.09 13.50
C ASN A 38 -9.69 -1.17 12.82
N THR A 39 -10.47 -1.88 12.00
CA THR A 39 -9.95 -3.02 11.20
C THR A 39 -8.96 -2.57 10.13
N CYS A 40 -9.19 -1.40 9.53
CA CYS A 40 -8.34 -0.81 8.51
C CYS A 40 -7.79 0.56 8.95
N HIS A 41 -6.76 1.05 8.23
CA HIS A 41 -6.25 2.41 8.40
C HIS A 41 -7.38 3.45 8.20
N PRO A 42 -7.37 4.60 8.90
CA PRO A 42 -8.45 5.60 8.76
C PRO A 42 -8.67 6.16 7.35
N THR A 43 -7.65 6.09 6.48
CA THR A 43 -7.72 6.49 5.06
C THR A 43 -7.81 5.28 4.11
N ALA A 44 -8.28 4.15 4.63
CA ALA A 44 -8.51 2.93 3.88
C ALA A 44 -9.99 2.52 3.99
N LYS A 45 -10.52 2.05 2.88
CA LYS A 45 -11.83 1.41 2.80
C LYS A 45 -11.69 -0.07 3.11
N CYS A 46 -12.47 -0.55 4.08
CA CYS A 46 -12.57 -1.97 4.38
C CYS A 46 -13.50 -2.67 3.39
N ILE A 47 -13.04 -3.80 2.85
CA ILE A 47 -13.80 -4.67 1.94
C ILE A 47 -13.80 -6.08 2.56
N ASN A 48 -14.99 -6.57 2.92
CA ASN A 48 -15.12 -7.92 3.45
C ASN A 48 -14.94 -8.96 2.34
N THR A 49 -14.17 -10.00 2.59
CA THR A 49 -13.93 -11.10 1.65
C THR A 49 -14.23 -12.44 2.32
N ILE A 50 -14.36 -13.53 1.56
CA ILE A 50 -14.67 -14.82 2.19
C ILE A 50 -13.42 -15.37 2.90
N GLY A 51 -13.50 -15.46 4.23
CA GLY A 51 -12.46 -15.93 5.15
C GLY A 51 -11.45 -14.86 5.55
N SER A 52 -11.64 -13.60 5.16
CA SER A 52 -10.75 -12.49 5.50
C SER A 52 -11.32 -11.12 5.11
N PHE A 53 -10.52 -10.07 5.19
CA PHE A 53 -10.85 -8.74 4.69
C PHE A 53 -9.67 -8.13 3.94
N GLU A 54 -9.97 -7.18 3.07
CA GLU A 54 -8.97 -6.36 2.39
C GLU A 54 -9.17 -4.89 2.77
N CYS A 55 -8.07 -4.18 3.01
CA CYS A 55 -8.08 -2.73 3.20
C CYS A 55 -7.52 -2.08 1.94
N GLU A 56 -8.38 -1.37 1.20
CA GLU A 56 -8.01 -0.63 0.00
C GLU A 56 -7.79 0.85 0.37
N CYS A 57 -6.61 1.39 0.09
CA CYS A 57 -6.34 2.82 0.31
C CYS A 57 -7.24 3.68 -0.59
N GLU A 58 -7.70 4.81 -0.07
CA GLU A 58 -8.49 5.77 -0.86
C GLU A 58 -7.68 6.36 -2.04
N GLU A 59 -8.37 6.96 -3.01
CA GLU A 59 -7.72 7.62 -4.15
C GLU A 59 -6.68 8.64 -3.66
N GLY A 60 -5.47 8.59 -4.22
CA GLY A 60 -4.33 9.43 -3.78
C GLY A 60 -3.50 8.81 -2.65
N TYR A 61 -3.80 7.59 -2.19
CA TYR A 61 -3.01 6.88 -1.19
C TYR A 61 -2.54 5.50 -1.69
N ARG A 62 -1.36 5.06 -1.27
CA ARG A 62 -0.80 3.73 -1.58
C ARG A 62 -0.46 2.95 -0.32
N LYS A 63 -0.56 1.63 -0.41
CA LYS A 63 -0.08 0.71 0.63
C LYS A 63 1.44 0.52 0.46
N PRO A 64 2.29 0.96 1.39
CA PRO A 64 3.72 0.70 1.34
C PRO A 64 4.00 -0.80 1.57
N GLU A 65 5.11 -1.31 1.05
CA GLU A 65 5.47 -2.74 1.15
C GLU A 65 5.72 -3.22 2.59
N ARG A 66 5.82 -2.32 3.58
CA ARG A 66 6.29 -2.67 4.93
C ARG A 66 5.32 -2.42 6.08
N GLU A 67 4.21 -1.73 5.88
CA GLU A 67 3.27 -1.42 6.97
C GLU A 67 1.82 -1.38 6.46
N ASP A 68 0.85 -1.68 7.34
CA ASP A 68 -0.59 -1.52 7.08
C ASP A 68 -1.04 -0.04 7.16
N ALA A 69 -0.21 0.86 6.65
CA ALA A 69 -0.48 2.29 6.57
C ALA A 69 -0.89 2.65 5.14
N CYS A 70 -1.78 3.62 4.97
CA CYS A 70 -2.02 4.24 3.67
C CYS A 70 -1.24 5.54 3.63
N GLU A 71 -0.17 5.54 2.84
CA GLU A 71 0.68 6.72 2.65
C GLU A 71 0.16 7.53 1.47
N ASP A 72 0.15 8.85 1.62
CA ASP A 72 -0.18 9.77 0.53
C ASP A 72 0.78 9.51 -0.64
N ILE A 73 0.21 9.32 -1.82
CA ILE A 73 0.96 9.23 -3.07
C ILE A 73 1.46 10.63 -3.36
N ASN A 74 2.69 10.93 -2.94
CA ASN A 74 3.33 12.15 -3.40
C ASN A 74 3.55 12.04 -4.92
N GLU A 75 2.62 12.58 -5.70
CA GLU A 75 2.65 12.53 -7.16
C GLU A 75 3.88 13.28 -7.74
N TYR A 76 4.55 14.09 -6.90
CA TYR A 76 5.78 14.79 -7.24
C TYR A 76 7.04 13.95 -7.05
N GLU A 77 6.99 12.87 -6.26
CA GLU A 77 8.11 11.94 -6.05
C GLU A 77 8.11 10.75 -7.01
N GLU A 78 6.96 10.34 -7.55
CA GLU A 78 6.88 9.31 -8.60
C GLU A 78 7.18 9.83 -10.02
N SER A 79 7.27 11.16 -10.20
CA SER A 79 7.64 11.85 -11.45
C SER A 79 9.09 11.59 -11.91
N TRP A 80 9.95 11.00 -11.07
CA TRP A 80 11.39 10.88 -11.34
C TRP A 80 11.86 9.59 -12.02
N LEU A 81 10.96 8.66 -12.36
CA LEU A 81 11.28 7.40 -13.03
C LEU A 81 10.66 7.34 -14.45
N PRO A 82 10.96 8.31 -15.36
CA PRO A 82 12.26 8.41 -16.04
C PRO A 82 12.72 9.87 -16.32
N VAL A 83 12.18 10.88 -15.62
CA VAL A 83 12.57 12.28 -15.85
C VAL A 83 13.89 12.62 -15.15
N GLY A 84 14.29 11.88 -14.10
CA GLY A 84 15.49 12.20 -13.30
C GLY A 84 16.84 12.05 -13.99
N ILE A 85 16.93 11.28 -15.08
CA ILE A 85 18.17 11.16 -15.85
C ILE A 85 18.28 12.28 -16.91
N ALA A 86 17.14 12.80 -17.38
CA ALA A 86 17.09 13.84 -18.42
C ALA A 86 17.35 15.26 -17.87
N VAL A 87 16.80 15.61 -16.71
CA VAL A 87 17.07 16.95 -16.11
C VAL A 87 18.48 17.06 -15.53
N GLY A 88 19.04 15.98 -14.97
CA GLY A 88 20.41 15.98 -14.45
C GLY A 88 21.47 16.18 -15.54
N THR A 89 21.30 15.55 -16.70
CA THR A 89 22.23 15.65 -17.84
C THR A 89 22.17 17.02 -18.52
N ALA A 90 20.97 17.61 -18.67
CA ALA A 90 20.82 18.96 -19.21
C ALA A 90 21.49 20.03 -18.33
N VAL A 91 21.31 19.95 -17.00
CA VAL A 91 21.97 20.86 -16.05
C VAL A 91 23.49 20.71 -16.08
N PHE A 92 23.99 19.47 -16.17
CA PHE A 92 25.43 19.21 -16.26
C PHE A 92 26.07 19.79 -17.54
N LEU A 93 25.39 19.66 -18.69
CA LEU A 93 25.85 20.24 -19.96
C LEU A 93 25.82 21.78 -19.94
N ILE A 94 24.83 22.40 -19.30
CA ILE A 94 24.77 23.86 -19.14
C ILE A 94 25.95 24.34 -18.29
N ILE A 95 26.26 23.66 -17.18
CA ILE A 95 27.40 24.01 -16.32
C ILE A 95 28.72 23.89 -17.08
N ILE A 96 28.93 22.80 -17.83
CA ILE A 96 30.14 22.61 -18.64
C ILE A 96 30.24 23.71 -19.71
N SER A 97 29.14 24.03 -20.39
CA SER A 97 29.12 25.07 -21.43
C SER A 97 29.47 26.45 -20.86
N LEU A 98 28.92 26.81 -19.71
CA LEU A 98 29.24 28.06 -19.02
C LEU A 98 30.69 28.09 -18.51
N ALA A 99 31.21 26.96 -18.04
CA ALA A 99 32.60 26.84 -17.62
C ALA A 99 33.57 26.99 -18.80
N LEU A 100 33.24 26.41 -19.97
CA LEU A 100 34.01 26.56 -21.20
C LEU A 100 33.98 28.00 -21.72
N LEU A 101 32.83 28.67 -21.69
CA LEU A 101 32.73 30.09 -22.07
C LEU A 101 33.60 30.97 -21.17
N LYS A 102 33.48 30.81 -19.85
CA LYS A 102 34.35 31.52 -18.89
C LYS A 102 35.84 31.20 -19.08
N TYR A 103 36.17 29.97 -19.42
CA TYR A 103 37.55 29.56 -19.69
C TYR A 103 38.10 30.21 -20.97
N MET A 104 37.27 30.30 -22.01
CA MET A 104 37.63 30.97 -23.26
C MET A 104 37.78 32.48 -23.06
N ASP A 105 36.90 33.13 -22.30
CA ASP A 105 37.01 34.54 -21.93
C ASP A 105 38.28 34.81 -21.09
N TYR A 106 38.57 33.94 -20.13
CA TYR A 106 39.80 34.01 -19.32
C TYR A 106 41.06 33.87 -20.17
N ARG A 107 41.05 32.97 -21.16
CA ARG A 107 42.17 32.81 -22.10
C ARG A 107 42.28 33.99 -23.07
N ALA A 108 41.16 34.59 -23.49
CA ALA A 108 41.15 35.75 -24.36
C ALA A 108 41.62 37.04 -23.66
N SER A 109 41.51 37.09 -22.32
CA SER A 109 41.97 38.22 -21.49
C SER A 109 43.44 38.12 -21.03
N ARG A 110 44.17 37.08 -21.45
CA ARG A 110 45.62 36.90 -21.25
C ARG A 110 46.36 36.97 -22.58
#